data_AF-A0A2A7N4P3-F1
#
_entry.id   AF-A0A2A7N4P3-F1
#
_cell.length_a   1.000
_cell.length_b   1.000
_cell.length_c   1.000
_cell.angle_alpha   90.00
_cell.angle_beta   90.00
_cell.angle_gamma   90.00
#
_symmetry.space_group_name_H-M   'P 1'
#
loop_
_entity.id
_entity.type
_entity.pdbx_description
1 polymer ?
#
loop_
_entity_poly.entity_id
_entity_poly.type
_entity_poly.pdbx_seq_one_letter_code
_entity_poly.pdbx_strand_id
1 'polypeptide(L)'
;MYIREIADSAVSFTASRRKAILSIAVASSAIGALSLLAPPPAQALPRCNQFGFPGDVLLRQTNGWSVAFSSTGTTASGPAHATGDSGATMDGTVSGSIFKNRRVNLVIKWNGGPTGEYTGQVGDDYHISGDTAGGGTQSKFRSVFPISCLIPAAAEPPLEGPLPAEPAPAPPPPPRAPLPPDSMSKSVVVNQDTDVYNIPDGDNGTVIGVLDGGEGQRVGLYGCDENGWCRISFKDGPNGKGFVWGEHLERPGQ
;
A
#
# COMPACT_ATOMS: atom_id res chain seq x y z
N MET A 1 32.61 37.87 -33.54
CA MET A 1 33.10 36.69 -34.30
C MET A 1 34.00 35.91 -33.37
N TYR A 2 33.48 34.87 -32.72
CA TYR A 2 34.23 34.00 -31.82
C TYR A 2 33.78 32.58 -32.11
N ILE A 3 34.67 31.82 -32.73
CA ILE A 3 34.53 30.40 -33.06
C ILE A 3 35.06 29.65 -31.83
N ARG A 4 34.24 28.79 -31.21
CA ARG A 4 34.73 27.81 -30.23
C ARG A 4 34.35 26.41 -30.68
N GLU A 5 35.38 25.59 -30.67
CA GLU A 5 35.50 24.21 -31.13
C GLU A 5 34.44 23.27 -30.56
N ILE A 6 33.92 22.43 -31.45
CA ILE A 6 33.15 21.23 -31.12
C ILE A 6 34.18 20.09 -31.03
N ALA A 7 34.38 19.54 -29.83
CA ALA A 7 35.12 18.30 -29.67
C ALA A 7 34.12 17.13 -29.77
N ASP A 8 34.13 16.47 -30.92
CA ASP A 8 33.53 15.16 -31.13
C ASP A 8 34.12 14.13 -30.15
N SER A 9 33.26 13.50 -29.35
CA SER A 9 33.61 12.27 -28.63
C SER A 9 32.66 11.17 -29.09
N ALA A 10 33.05 10.51 -30.18
CA ALA A 10 32.42 9.28 -30.64
C ALA A 10 32.85 8.12 -29.73
N VAL A 11 31.96 7.69 -28.82
CA VAL A 11 32.15 6.45 -28.07
C VAL A 11 31.53 5.30 -28.86
N SER A 12 32.40 4.53 -29.53
CA SER A 12 32.02 3.29 -30.20
C SER A 12 31.87 2.16 -29.17
N PHE A 13 30.64 1.70 -28.92
CA PHE A 13 30.39 0.46 -28.17
C PHE A 13 30.29 -0.72 -29.14
N THR A 14 31.38 -1.47 -29.27
CA THR A 14 31.38 -2.80 -29.92
C THR A 14 30.69 -3.82 -29.01
N ALA A 15 29.43 -4.15 -29.32
CA ALA A 15 28.72 -5.27 -28.72
C ALA A 15 29.22 -6.60 -29.29
N SER A 16 30.05 -7.32 -28.54
CA SER A 16 30.48 -8.68 -28.87
C SER A 16 29.34 -9.67 -28.58
N ARG A 17 28.71 -10.18 -29.64
CA ARG A 17 27.79 -11.32 -29.57
C ARG A 17 28.60 -12.58 -29.27
N ARG A 18 28.49 -13.13 -28.06
CA ARG A 18 28.87 -14.52 -27.79
C ARG A 18 27.61 -15.34 -27.50
N LYS A 19 27.18 -16.07 -28.53
CA LYS A 19 26.26 -17.19 -28.43
C LYS A 19 26.96 -18.32 -27.67
N ALA A 20 26.34 -18.83 -26.62
CA ALA A 20 26.64 -20.15 -26.11
C ALA A 20 25.31 -20.84 -25.83
N ILE A 21 24.87 -21.65 -26.79
CA ILE A 21 23.78 -22.60 -26.65
C ILE A 21 24.42 -23.86 -26.08
N LEU A 22 24.07 -24.24 -24.85
CA LEU A 22 24.43 -25.54 -24.28
C LEU A 22 23.13 -26.33 -24.12
N SER A 23 22.87 -27.18 -25.10
CA SER A 23 21.83 -28.19 -25.06
C SER A 23 22.34 -29.37 -24.25
N ILE A 24 21.69 -29.65 -23.11
CA ILE A 24 21.89 -30.88 -22.36
C ILE A 24 20.61 -31.71 -22.51
N ALA A 25 20.72 -32.80 -23.26
CA ALA A 25 19.70 -33.84 -23.33
C ALA A 25 19.98 -34.86 -22.22
N VAL A 26 19.10 -34.96 -21.22
CA VAL A 26 19.11 -36.05 -20.24
C VAL A 26 17.90 -36.92 -20.51
N ALA A 27 18.15 -38.12 -21.07
CA ALA A 27 17.19 -39.19 -21.14
C ALA A 27 17.38 -40.10 -19.91
N SER A 28 16.41 -40.07 -18.99
CA SER A 28 16.34 -41.01 -17.86
C SER A 28 14.93 -41.55 -17.77
N SER A 29 14.74 -42.75 -18.32
CA SER A 29 13.56 -43.58 -18.18
C SER A 29 13.59 -44.32 -16.84
N ALA A 30 12.73 -43.92 -15.90
CA ALA A 30 12.43 -44.69 -14.70
C ALA A 30 10.91 -44.94 -14.63
N ILE A 31 10.52 -46.18 -14.92
CA ILE A 31 9.14 -46.67 -14.75
C ILE A 31 8.99 -47.01 -13.27
N GLY A 32 8.51 -46.05 -12.48
CA GLY A 32 8.09 -46.25 -11.10
C GLY A 32 6.58 -46.05 -10.98
N ALA A 33 5.86 -47.10 -10.61
CA ALA A 33 4.44 -47.05 -10.29
C ALA A 33 4.24 -46.27 -8.98
N LEU A 34 4.15 -44.95 -9.09
CA LEU A 34 3.74 -44.06 -8.02
C LEU A 34 2.23 -43.88 -8.10
N SER A 35 1.55 -44.26 -7.02
CA SER A 35 0.14 -43.96 -6.78
C SER A 35 -0.14 -42.49 -7.08
N LEU A 36 -0.99 -42.25 -8.07
CA LEU A 36 -1.44 -40.94 -8.53
C LEU A 36 -2.28 -40.27 -7.44
N LEU A 37 -1.62 -39.65 -6.46
CA LEU A 37 -2.24 -38.55 -5.74
C LEU A 37 -2.36 -37.41 -6.76
N ALA A 38 -3.56 -37.26 -7.31
CA ALA A 38 -3.87 -36.11 -8.17
C ALA A 38 -3.47 -34.86 -7.38
N PRO A 39 -2.56 -34.01 -7.90
CA PRO A 39 -2.22 -32.78 -7.22
C PRO A 39 -3.52 -32.03 -6.96
N PRO A 40 -3.71 -31.45 -5.75
CA PRO A 40 -4.88 -30.62 -5.50
C PRO A 40 -4.97 -29.61 -6.65
N PRO A 41 -6.17 -29.37 -7.21
CA PRO A 41 -6.31 -28.47 -8.34
C PRO A 41 -5.63 -27.18 -7.95
N ALA A 42 -4.57 -26.82 -8.71
CA ALA A 42 -3.86 -25.58 -8.50
C ALA A 42 -4.91 -24.48 -8.65
N GLN A 43 -5.37 -23.95 -7.52
CA GLN A 43 -6.35 -22.88 -7.52
C GLN A 43 -5.63 -21.70 -8.14
N ALA A 44 -5.97 -21.41 -9.40
CA ALA A 44 -5.41 -20.28 -10.10
C ALA A 44 -5.70 -19.06 -9.23
N LEU A 45 -4.65 -18.38 -8.77
CA LEU A 45 -4.78 -17.15 -8.01
C LEU A 45 -5.77 -16.25 -8.76
N PRO A 46 -6.73 -15.63 -8.06
CA PRO A 46 -7.75 -14.82 -8.70
C PRO A 46 -7.06 -13.78 -9.59
N ARG A 47 -7.35 -13.84 -10.89
CA ARG A 47 -6.77 -12.89 -11.85
C ARG A 47 -7.22 -11.50 -11.45
N CYS A 48 -6.27 -10.57 -11.38
CA CYS A 48 -6.58 -9.20 -11.04
C CYS A 48 -7.47 -8.56 -12.12
N ASN A 49 -8.68 -8.15 -11.75
CA ASN A 49 -9.66 -7.58 -12.68
C ASN A 49 -9.55 -6.05 -12.79
N GLN A 50 -8.87 -5.39 -11.86
CA GLN A 50 -8.60 -3.96 -11.88
C GLN A 50 -7.31 -3.67 -11.11
N PHE A 51 -6.42 -2.88 -11.72
CA PHE A 51 -5.19 -2.42 -11.08
C PHE A 51 -5.35 -1.00 -10.58
N GLY A 52 -4.55 -0.63 -9.58
CA GLY A 52 -4.53 0.71 -9.02
C GLY A 52 -3.15 1.12 -8.52
N PHE A 53 -2.96 2.43 -8.40
CA PHE A 53 -1.79 3.02 -7.77
C PHE A 53 -1.81 2.71 -6.25
N PRO A 54 -0.67 2.28 -5.68
CA PRO A 54 -0.57 1.86 -4.27
C PRO A 54 -0.34 3.02 -3.28
N GLY A 55 -0.22 4.26 -3.76
CA GLY A 55 0.38 5.36 -3.02
C GLY A 55 1.53 5.93 -3.85
N ASP A 56 2.76 5.78 -3.36
CA ASP A 56 3.94 6.30 -4.06
C ASP A 56 4.26 5.50 -5.32
N VAL A 57 4.47 6.23 -6.42
CA VAL A 57 4.81 5.69 -7.73
C VAL A 57 6.11 6.31 -8.20
N LEU A 58 7.04 5.46 -8.63
CA LEU A 58 8.30 5.87 -9.24
C LEU A 58 8.42 5.22 -10.62
N LEU A 59 8.51 6.04 -11.66
CA LEU A 59 8.74 5.64 -13.04
C LEU A 59 10.18 5.93 -13.43
N ARG A 60 10.91 4.94 -13.92
CA ARG A 60 12.27 5.10 -14.43
C ARG A 60 12.26 5.05 -15.94
N GLN A 61 12.84 6.07 -16.56
CA GLN A 61 12.91 6.22 -18.00
C GLN A 61 14.29 5.79 -18.54
N THR A 62 14.32 5.36 -19.80
CA THR A 62 15.59 4.94 -20.47
C THR A 62 16.52 6.10 -20.82
N ASN A 63 16.04 7.34 -20.79
CA ASN A 63 16.81 8.56 -21.03
C ASN A 63 17.45 9.13 -19.74
N GLY A 64 17.48 8.36 -18.65
CA GLY A 64 18.09 8.78 -17.38
C GLY A 64 17.22 9.64 -16.49
N TRP A 65 15.93 9.81 -16.83
CA TRP A 65 14.98 10.50 -15.95
C TRP A 65 14.20 9.53 -15.07
N SER A 66 13.96 9.94 -13.83
CA SER A 66 13.03 9.27 -12.91
C SER A 66 11.91 10.22 -12.56
N VAL A 67 10.67 9.73 -12.48
CA VAL A 67 9.47 10.52 -12.20
C VAL A 67 8.74 9.92 -11.01
N ALA A 68 8.52 10.72 -9.98
CA ALA A 68 7.82 10.35 -8.76
C ALA A 68 6.51 11.14 -8.61
N PHE A 69 5.45 10.46 -8.16
CA PHE A 69 4.19 11.06 -7.74
C PHE A 69 3.46 10.11 -6.78
N SER A 70 2.48 10.61 -6.03
CA SER A 70 1.68 9.79 -5.11
C SER A 70 0.21 9.79 -5.53
N SER A 71 -0.38 8.62 -5.64
CA SER A 71 -1.81 8.46 -5.90
C SER A 71 -2.33 7.10 -5.48
N THR A 72 -3.62 7.00 -5.18
CA THR A 72 -4.28 5.75 -4.78
C THR A 72 -5.47 5.45 -5.68
N GLY A 73 -5.71 4.17 -5.94
CA GLY A 73 -6.85 3.73 -6.76
C GLY A 73 -6.55 3.78 -8.27
N THR A 74 -7.58 3.93 -9.11
CA THR A 74 -7.43 3.76 -10.57
C THR A 74 -7.00 5.02 -11.32
N THR A 75 -7.00 6.17 -10.65
CA THR A 75 -6.72 7.48 -11.23
C THR A 75 -5.49 8.07 -10.57
N ALA A 76 -4.61 8.68 -11.36
CA ALA A 76 -3.52 9.51 -10.86
C ALA A 76 -3.94 10.97 -10.95
N SER A 77 -3.73 11.73 -9.88
CA SER A 77 -3.89 13.19 -9.88
C SER A 77 -3.05 13.77 -8.75
N GLY A 78 -2.28 14.83 -9.03
CA GLY A 78 -1.52 15.53 -8.00
C GLY A 78 -0.16 16.04 -8.48
N PRO A 79 0.69 16.51 -7.55
CA PRO A 79 2.04 16.94 -7.87
C PRO A 79 2.88 15.76 -8.40
N ALA A 80 3.78 16.06 -9.33
CA ALA A 80 4.78 15.15 -9.84
C ALA A 80 6.16 15.81 -9.82
N HIS A 81 7.18 15.03 -9.50
CA HIS A 81 8.57 15.46 -9.45
C HIS A 81 9.41 14.56 -10.35
N ALA A 82 10.30 15.14 -11.15
CA ALA A 82 11.26 14.40 -11.95
C ALA A 82 12.69 14.76 -11.57
N THR A 83 13.57 13.77 -11.61
CA THR A 83 15.01 13.92 -11.38
C THR A 83 15.76 13.20 -12.49
N GLY A 84 16.66 13.89 -13.16
CA GLY A 84 17.55 13.33 -14.19
C GLY A 84 18.88 12.88 -13.60
N ASP A 85 19.60 12.00 -14.30
CA ASP A 85 20.92 11.50 -13.90
C ASP A 85 21.98 12.62 -13.71
N SER A 86 21.77 13.79 -14.34
CA SER A 86 22.63 14.98 -14.15
C SER A 86 22.34 15.74 -12.84
N GLY A 87 21.34 15.33 -12.08
CA GLY A 87 20.80 16.06 -10.93
C GLY A 87 19.79 17.15 -11.28
N ALA A 88 19.47 17.35 -12.57
CA ALA A 88 18.42 18.28 -12.97
C ALA A 88 17.04 17.83 -12.45
N THR A 89 16.21 18.77 -12.02
CA THR A 89 14.87 18.50 -11.49
C THR A 89 13.79 19.25 -12.26
N MET A 90 12.58 18.68 -12.27
CA MET A 90 11.39 19.32 -12.83
C MET A 90 10.18 19.00 -11.97
N ASP A 91 9.34 20.00 -11.72
CA ASP A 91 8.08 19.83 -11.01
C ASP A 91 6.90 20.00 -11.97
N GLY A 92 5.80 19.33 -11.69
CA GLY A 92 4.61 19.38 -12.52
C GLY A 92 3.37 18.82 -11.85
N THR A 93 2.33 18.59 -12.64
CA THR A 93 1.09 17.96 -12.19
C THR A 93 0.78 16.76 -13.07
N VAL A 94 0.61 15.59 -12.46
CA VAL A 94 0.17 14.37 -13.12
C VAL A 94 -1.36 14.30 -13.16
N SER A 95 -1.90 13.79 -14.25
CA SER A 95 -3.28 13.32 -14.37
C SER A 95 -3.34 12.07 -15.24
N GLY A 96 -4.27 11.16 -14.96
CA GLY A 96 -4.49 10.00 -15.82
C GLY A 96 -5.08 8.79 -15.12
N SER A 97 -5.00 7.61 -15.73
CA SER A 97 -5.68 6.42 -15.21
C SER A 97 -5.06 5.09 -15.65
N ILE A 98 -5.32 4.06 -14.84
CA ILE A 98 -5.14 2.64 -15.18
C ILE A 98 -6.52 2.05 -15.52
N PHE A 99 -6.69 1.62 -16.76
CA PHE A 99 -7.94 1.04 -17.26
C PHE A 99 -8.05 -0.46 -16.94
N LYS A 100 -9.28 -0.99 -16.92
CA LYS A 100 -9.56 -2.44 -16.69
C LYS A 100 -8.77 -3.38 -17.59
N ASN A 101 -8.49 -2.96 -18.83
CA ASN A 101 -7.69 -3.72 -19.79
C ASN A 101 -6.18 -3.56 -19.59
N ARG A 102 -5.73 -3.17 -18.39
CA ARG A 102 -4.34 -2.96 -18.00
C ARG A 102 -3.63 -1.82 -18.71
N ARG A 103 -4.29 -1.09 -19.60
CA ARG A 103 -3.69 0.09 -20.24
C ARG A 103 -3.50 1.20 -19.22
N VAL A 104 -2.42 1.96 -19.41
CA VAL A 104 -2.09 3.13 -18.61
C VAL A 104 -1.96 4.33 -19.54
N ASN A 105 -2.59 5.44 -19.17
CA ASN A 105 -2.38 6.73 -19.82
C ASN A 105 -2.23 7.81 -18.75
N LEU A 106 -1.06 8.41 -18.67
CA LEU A 106 -0.75 9.53 -17.78
C LEU A 106 -0.26 10.72 -18.60
N VAL A 107 -0.63 11.90 -18.16
CA VAL A 107 -0.16 13.18 -18.69
C VAL A 107 0.43 13.96 -17.53
N ILE A 108 1.65 14.45 -17.70
CA ILE A 108 2.32 15.31 -16.73
C ILE A 108 2.56 16.65 -17.38
N LYS A 109 1.97 17.69 -16.80
CA LYS A 109 2.22 19.08 -17.22
C LYS A 109 3.39 19.61 -16.39
N TRP A 110 4.57 19.69 -16.98
CA TRP A 110 5.76 20.23 -16.32
C TRP A 110 5.71 21.76 -16.23
N ASN A 111 6.10 22.31 -15.09
CA ASN A 111 6.09 23.76 -14.85
C ASN A 111 7.12 24.45 -15.76
N GLY A 112 6.64 25.27 -16.70
CA GLY A 112 7.50 25.95 -17.68
C GLY A 112 8.16 25.01 -18.70
N GLY A 113 7.78 23.74 -18.73
CA GLY A 113 8.32 22.71 -19.60
C GLY A 113 7.29 22.17 -20.60
N PRO A 114 7.68 21.19 -21.42
CA PRO A 114 6.74 20.48 -22.29
C PRO A 114 5.76 19.64 -21.46
N THR A 115 4.63 19.27 -22.05
CA THR A 115 3.79 18.20 -21.49
C THR A 115 4.44 16.86 -21.78
N GLY A 116 4.60 16.01 -20.75
CA GLY A 116 4.99 14.61 -20.89
C GLY A 116 3.77 13.71 -20.93
N GLU A 117 3.65 12.90 -21.98
CA GLU A 117 2.63 11.87 -22.13
C GLU A 117 3.27 10.52 -21.84
N TYR A 118 2.58 9.65 -21.10
CA TYR A 118 3.05 8.31 -20.72
C TYR A 118 1.96 7.32 -21.07
N THR A 119 2.21 6.49 -22.08
CA THR A 119 1.27 5.46 -22.53
C THR A 119 1.91 4.09 -22.36
N GLY A 120 1.20 3.18 -21.71
CA GLY A 120 1.77 1.89 -21.34
C GLY A 120 0.75 0.86 -20.92
N GLN A 121 1.23 -0.18 -20.25
CA GLN A 121 0.43 -1.28 -19.76
C GLN A 121 1.00 -1.90 -18.49
N VAL A 122 0.14 -2.49 -17.68
CA VAL A 122 0.50 -3.33 -16.54
C VAL A 122 0.87 -4.73 -17.03
N GLY A 123 2.12 -5.12 -16.80
CA GLY A 123 2.62 -6.46 -17.07
C GLY A 123 2.10 -7.50 -16.09
N ASP A 124 2.36 -8.78 -16.38
CA ASP A 124 2.06 -9.88 -15.46
C ASP A 124 2.97 -9.89 -14.21
N ASP A 125 4.06 -9.13 -14.26
CA ASP A 125 4.95 -8.84 -13.13
C ASP A 125 4.42 -7.70 -12.25
N TYR A 126 3.20 -7.20 -12.51
CA TYR A 126 2.59 -6.08 -11.80
C TYR A 126 3.34 -4.77 -11.95
N HIS A 127 4.20 -4.61 -12.96
CA HIS A 127 4.84 -3.31 -13.25
C HIS A 127 4.17 -2.59 -14.42
N ILE A 128 4.14 -1.26 -14.36
CA ILE A 128 3.77 -0.45 -15.54
C ILE A 128 5.00 -0.35 -16.43
N SER A 129 4.85 -0.58 -17.72
CA SER A 129 5.88 -0.25 -18.70
C SER A 129 5.25 0.35 -19.96
N GLY A 130 6.01 1.17 -20.68
CA GLY A 130 5.49 1.83 -21.86
C GLY A 130 6.42 2.86 -22.47
N ASP A 131 5.82 3.77 -23.22
CA ASP A 131 6.44 4.87 -23.94
C ASP A 131 6.08 6.20 -23.31
N THR A 132 7.05 7.09 -23.24
CA THR A 132 6.82 8.50 -22.94
C THR A 132 7.19 9.37 -24.12
N ALA A 133 6.38 10.41 -24.36
CA ALA A 133 6.60 11.42 -25.38
C ALA A 133 6.43 12.82 -24.78
N GLY A 134 7.31 13.75 -25.12
CA GLY A 134 7.20 15.14 -24.66
C GLY A 134 8.34 16.00 -25.19
N GLY A 135 8.06 17.24 -25.58
CA GLY A 135 9.07 18.16 -26.08
C GLY A 135 9.85 17.63 -27.29
N GLY A 136 9.23 16.81 -28.13
CA GLY A 136 9.85 16.19 -29.30
C GLY A 136 10.76 14.98 -29.01
N THR A 137 10.90 14.56 -27.75
CA THR A 137 11.69 13.39 -27.37
C THR A 137 10.79 12.20 -27.03
N GLN A 138 11.23 10.99 -27.38
CA GLN A 138 10.59 9.74 -26.98
C GLN A 138 11.55 8.90 -26.13
N SER A 139 11.01 8.21 -25.13
CA SER A 139 11.76 7.31 -24.24
C SER A 139 10.86 6.18 -23.77
N LYS A 140 11.44 5.06 -23.29
CA LYS A 140 10.68 4.02 -22.59
C LYS A 140 10.67 4.31 -21.11
N PHE A 141 9.63 3.85 -20.41
CA PHE A 141 9.59 3.91 -18.96
C PHE A 141 9.13 2.58 -18.36
N ARG A 142 9.51 2.35 -17.10
CA ARG A 142 9.01 1.24 -16.27
C ARG A 142 8.82 1.71 -14.83
N SER A 143 7.76 1.26 -14.16
CA SER A 143 7.60 1.48 -12.72
C SER A 143 8.67 0.71 -11.95
N VAL A 144 9.24 1.33 -10.92
CA VAL A 144 10.22 0.70 -10.03
C VAL A 144 9.53 -0.24 -9.04
N PHE A 145 8.35 0.13 -8.56
CA PHE A 145 7.52 -0.68 -7.69
C PHE A 145 6.34 -1.30 -8.45
N PRO A 146 5.84 -2.46 -7.98
CA PRO A 146 4.63 -3.05 -8.53
C PRO A 146 3.39 -2.21 -8.19
N ILE A 147 2.40 -2.19 -9.08
CA ILE A 147 1.07 -1.65 -8.79
C ILE A 147 0.20 -2.66 -8.04
N SER A 148 -0.75 -2.14 -7.27
CA SER A 148 -1.68 -2.94 -6.50
C SER A 148 -2.78 -3.53 -7.37
N CYS A 149 -3.16 -4.76 -7.04
CA CYS A 149 -4.43 -5.29 -7.49
C CYS A 149 -5.55 -4.73 -6.62
N LEU A 150 -6.50 -4.04 -7.24
CA LEU A 150 -7.73 -3.65 -6.58
C LEU A 150 -8.67 -4.85 -6.62
N ILE A 151 -8.65 -5.63 -5.55
CA ILE A 151 -9.75 -6.55 -5.26
C ILE A 151 -10.96 -5.64 -5.01
N PRO A 152 -12.07 -5.77 -5.76
CA PRO A 152 -13.28 -5.04 -5.43
C PRO A 152 -13.56 -5.31 -3.95
N ALA A 153 -13.69 -4.26 -3.14
CA ALA A 153 -14.23 -4.44 -1.81
C ALA A 153 -15.48 -5.30 -1.99
N ALA A 154 -15.52 -6.46 -1.31
CA ALA A 154 -16.68 -7.34 -1.41
C ALA A 154 -17.90 -6.45 -1.20
N ALA A 155 -18.82 -6.45 -2.17
CA ALA A 155 -19.98 -5.57 -2.12
C ALA A 155 -20.56 -5.69 -0.71
N GLU A 156 -20.66 -4.57 0.00
CA GLU A 156 -21.28 -4.59 1.31
C GLU A 156 -22.62 -5.31 1.14
N PRO A 157 -22.92 -6.32 1.99
CA PRO A 157 -24.19 -7.02 1.89
C PRO A 157 -25.31 -5.98 1.85
N PRO A 158 -26.36 -6.19 1.02
CA PRO A 158 -27.45 -5.24 0.88
C PRO A 158 -27.89 -4.81 2.28
N LEU A 159 -27.83 -3.50 2.57
CA LEU A 159 -28.32 -2.93 3.82
C LEU A 159 -29.69 -3.57 4.10
N GLU A 160 -29.82 -4.25 5.24
CA GLU A 160 -31.05 -4.88 5.68
C GLU A 160 -32.12 -3.81 5.89
N GLY A 161 -32.83 -3.43 4.83
CA GLY A 161 -33.96 -2.50 4.87
C GLY A 161 -33.67 -1.15 5.54
N PRO A 162 -34.71 -0.32 5.72
CA PRO A 162 -34.62 0.81 6.63
C PRO A 162 -34.42 0.25 8.03
N LEU A 163 -33.28 0.59 8.66
CA LEU A 163 -33.19 0.52 10.12
C LEU A 163 -34.46 1.18 10.69
N PRO A 164 -35.13 0.57 11.68
CA PRO A 164 -36.20 1.22 12.41
C PRO A 164 -35.77 2.63 12.75
N ALA A 165 -36.63 3.63 12.46
CA ALA A 165 -36.32 5.03 12.69
C ALA A 165 -35.66 5.19 14.06
N GLU A 166 -34.43 5.70 14.06
CA GLU A 166 -33.70 5.97 15.28
C GLU A 166 -34.64 6.78 16.20
N PRO A 167 -34.88 6.33 17.45
CA PRO A 167 -35.67 7.11 18.39
C PRO A 167 -35.11 8.53 18.41
N ALA A 168 -35.99 9.54 18.38
CA ALA A 168 -35.59 10.93 18.39
C ALA A 168 -34.45 11.14 19.41
N PRO A 169 -33.38 11.88 19.06
CA PRO A 169 -32.23 12.07 19.93
C PRO A 169 -32.74 12.45 21.32
N ALA A 170 -32.37 11.67 22.32
CA ALA A 170 -32.69 12.01 23.69
C ALA A 170 -32.20 13.46 23.95
N PRO A 171 -32.95 14.28 24.70
CA PRO A 171 -32.50 15.61 25.05
C PRO A 171 -31.06 15.55 25.59
N PRO A 172 -30.21 16.54 25.25
CA PRO A 172 -28.82 16.54 25.67
C PRO A 172 -28.76 16.27 27.18
N PRO A 173 -27.96 15.29 27.63
CA PRO A 173 -27.87 14.99 29.04
C PRO A 173 -27.49 16.29 29.79
N PRO A 174 -28.04 16.51 31.00
CA PRO A 174 -27.65 17.67 31.79
C PRO A 174 -26.12 17.70 31.95
N PRO A 175 -25.51 18.89 32.10
CA PRO A 175 -24.08 19.03 32.33
C PRO A 175 -23.62 18.00 33.37
N ARG A 176 -22.78 17.05 32.95
CA ARG A 176 -22.31 16.00 33.86
C ARG A 176 -21.59 16.67 35.01
N ALA A 177 -22.02 16.36 36.23
CA ALA A 177 -21.23 16.66 37.41
C ALA A 177 -19.79 16.17 37.20
N PRO A 178 -18.78 16.87 37.72
CA PRO A 178 -17.40 16.39 37.73
C PRO A 178 -17.41 14.94 38.20
N LEU A 179 -16.87 14.03 37.37
CA LEU A 179 -16.76 12.63 37.75
C LEU A 179 -15.99 12.56 39.07
N PRO A 180 -16.49 11.85 40.09
CA PRO A 180 -15.77 11.69 41.34
C PRO A 180 -14.38 11.10 41.05
N PRO A 181 -13.32 11.62 41.67
CA PRO A 181 -11.95 11.17 41.45
C PRO A 181 -11.69 9.86 42.18
N ASP A 182 -12.47 8.81 41.94
CA ASP A 182 -12.25 7.50 42.54
C ASP A 182 -12.79 6.38 41.64
N SER A 183 -11.96 6.01 40.68
CA SER A 183 -11.86 4.64 40.17
C SER A 183 -10.43 4.49 39.69
N MET A 184 -9.52 4.28 40.65
CA MET A 184 -8.11 4.04 40.40
C MET A 184 -7.97 2.90 39.41
N SER A 185 -7.72 3.24 38.14
CA SER A 185 -7.29 2.26 37.16
C SER A 185 -5.93 1.76 37.60
N LYS A 186 -5.81 0.44 37.80
CA LYS A 186 -4.51 -0.16 38.09
C LYS A 186 -3.66 0.09 36.85
N SER A 187 -2.60 0.88 36.98
CA SER A 187 -1.72 1.14 35.83
C SER A 187 -0.94 -0.14 35.51
N VAL A 188 -1.05 -0.59 34.26
CA VAL A 188 -0.45 -1.83 33.75
C VAL A 188 0.52 -1.50 32.62
N VAL A 189 1.62 -2.25 32.53
CA VAL A 189 2.63 -2.08 31.47
C VAL A 189 2.23 -2.93 30.27
N VAL A 190 2.35 -2.35 29.09
CA VAL A 190 2.20 -3.05 27.81
C VAL A 190 3.55 -3.72 27.50
N ASN A 191 3.60 -5.04 27.33
CA ASN A 191 4.86 -5.78 27.17
C ASN A 191 5.19 -6.13 25.70
N GLN A 192 4.22 -5.97 24.80
CA GLN A 192 4.31 -6.21 23.36
C GLN A 192 3.38 -5.25 22.62
N ASP A 193 3.70 -4.95 21.37
CA ASP A 193 2.83 -4.13 20.52
C ASP A 193 1.47 -4.80 20.36
N THR A 194 0.40 -4.06 20.62
CA THR A 194 -0.96 -4.59 20.57
C THR A 194 -1.94 -3.61 19.98
N ASP A 195 -2.84 -4.12 19.15
CA ASP A 195 -3.98 -3.38 18.66
C ASP A 195 -4.98 -3.12 19.79
N VAL A 196 -5.59 -1.93 19.75
CA VAL A 196 -6.69 -1.51 20.62
C VAL A 196 -7.98 -1.57 19.83
N TYR A 197 -8.97 -2.30 20.34
CA TYR A 197 -10.26 -2.53 19.70
C TYR A 197 -11.37 -1.72 20.37
N ASN A 198 -12.42 -1.39 19.61
CA ASN A 198 -13.62 -0.72 20.13
C ASN A 198 -14.55 -1.65 20.93
N ILE A 199 -14.49 -2.97 20.73
CA ILE A 199 -15.23 -4.02 21.45
C ILE A 199 -14.31 -5.21 21.78
N PRO A 200 -14.61 -6.01 22.83
CA PRO A 200 -13.80 -7.16 23.24
C PRO A 200 -14.11 -8.41 22.40
N ASP A 201 -13.95 -8.30 21.08
CA ASP A 201 -14.27 -9.37 20.13
C ASP A 201 -13.37 -9.22 18.91
N GLY A 202 -12.14 -9.72 18.97
CA GLY A 202 -11.05 -9.39 18.03
C GLY A 202 -11.37 -9.63 16.55
N ASP A 203 -12.27 -10.57 16.24
CA ASP A 203 -12.70 -10.86 14.87
C ASP A 203 -13.78 -9.90 14.36
N ASN A 204 -14.57 -9.31 15.26
CA ASN A 204 -15.66 -8.37 14.93
C ASN A 204 -15.34 -6.92 15.33
N GLY A 205 -14.24 -6.71 16.07
CA GLY A 205 -13.81 -5.43 16.57
C GLY A 205 -13.06 -4.62 15.52
N THR A 206 -13.27 -3.32 15.54
CA THR A 206 -12.48 -2.38 14.73
C THR A 206 -11.29 -1.90 15.54
N VAL A 207 -10.10 -1.98 14.94
CA VAL A 207 -8.88 -1.39 15.52
C VAL A 207 -9.01 0.13 15.52
N ILE A 208 -8.94 0.71 16.72
CA ILE A 208 -9.05 2.16 16.98
C ILE A 208 -7.71 2.79 17.37
N GLY A 209 -6.66 1.99 17.50
CA GLY A 209 -5.31 2.43 17.77
C GLY A 209 -4.36 1.28 18.06
N VAL A 210 -3.10 1.60 18.36
CA VAL A 210 -2.05 0.64 18.70
C VAL A 210 -1.33 1.14 19.95
N LEU A 211 -0.98 0.22 20.85
CA LEU A 211 -0.07 0.47 21.96
C LEU A 211 1.29 -0.11 21.64
N ASP A 212 2.34 0.62 21.98
CA ASP A 212 3.74 0.23 21.81
C ASP A 212 4.25 -0.41 23.11
N GLY A 213 4.59 -1.69 23.04
CA GLY A 213 5.11 -2.44 24.19
C GLY A 213 6.61 -2.30 24.39
N GLY A 214 7.34 -1.78 23.38
CA GLY A 214 8.80 -1.70 23.37
C GLY A 214 9.38 -0.69 24.36
N GLU A 215 8.62 0.35 24.72
CA GLU A 215 9.07 1.43 25.62
C GLU A 215 8.47 1.36 27.04
N GLY A 216 7.78 0.27 27.38
CA GLY A 216 7.14 0.13 28.69
C GLY A 216 5.97 1.09 28.89
N GLN A 217 5.21 1.36 27.81
CA GLN A 217 4.01 2.18 27.85
C GLN A 217 3.05 1.69 28.94
N ARG A 218 2.52 2.61 29.74
CA ARG A 218 1.58 2.29 30.82
C ARG A 218 0.18 2.78 30.48
N VAL A 219 -0.81 1.90 30.66
CA VAL A 219 -2.22 2.21 30.45
C VAL A 219 -3.02 1.98 31.73
N GLY A 220 -4.13 2.70 31.90
CA GLY A 220 -5.03 2.45 33.01
C GLY A 220 -5.88 1.21 32.74
N LEU A 221 -5.81 0.18 33.59
CA LEU A 221 -6.64 -1.02 33.48
C LEU A 221 -7.91 -0.88 34.32
N TYR A 222 -9.07 -1.11 33.68
CA TYR A 222 -10.36 -1.18 34.38
C TYR A 222 -10.72 -2.61 34.82
N GLY A 223 -10.17 -3.63 34.16
CA GLY A 223 -10.43 -5.04 34.44
C GLY A 223 -10.35 -5.88 33.16
N CYS A 224 -10.29 -7.20 33.32
CA CYS A 224 -10.31 -8.16 32.22
C CYS A 224 -11.49 -9.11 32.39
N ASP A 225 -12.03 -9.59 31.28
CA ASP A 225 -13.11 -10.58 31.27
C ASP A 225 -12.57 -12.03 31.25
N GLU A 226 -13.49 -12.99 31.30
CA GLU A 226 -13.17 -14.42 31.30
C GLU A 226 -12.61 -14.91 29.96
N ASN A 227 -12.82 -14.14 28.88
CA ASN A 227 -12.35 -14.46 27.53
C ASN A 227 -10.95 -13.92 27.27
N GLY A 228 -10.33 -13.22 28.22
CA GLY A 228 -8.98 -12.70 28.12
C GLY A 228 -8.89 -11.26 27.61
N TRP A 229 -10.00 -10.59 27.32
CA TRP A 229 -10.00 -9.18 26.92
C TRP A 229 -9.90 -8.27 28.14
N CYS A 230 -9.02 -7.27 28.05
CA CYS A 230 -8.81 -6.28 29.08
C CYS A 230 -9.30 -4.91 28.61
N ARG A 231 -10.17 -4.28 29.42
CA ARG A 231 -10.65 -2.93 29.18
C ARG A 231 -9.67 -1.92 29.75
N ILE A 232 -9.15 -1.05 28.91
CA ILE A 232 -8.15 -0.04 29.26
C ILE A 232 -8.65 1.39 29.06
N SER A 233 -7.94 2.36 29.64
CA SER A 233 -8.09 3.78 29.35
C SER A 233 -7.33 4.10 28.07
N PHE A 234 -8.03 4.60 27.07
CA PHE A 234 -7.50 4.91 25.76
C PHE A 234 -8.12 6.20 25.24
N LYS A 235 -7.32 7.27 25.12
CA LYS A 235 -7.81 8.63 24.87
C LYS A 235 -8.62 8.74 23.57
N ASP A 236 -8.19 8.03 22.54
CA ASP A 236 -8.78 8.09 21.20
C ASP A 236 -9.94 7.10 21.01
N GLY A 237 -10.27 6.33 22.06
CA GLY A 237 -11.35 5.37 22.01
C GLY A 237 -12.71 5.92 22.46
N PRO A 238 -13.81 5.22 22.12
CA PRO A 238 -15.15 5.63 22.51
C PRO A 238 -15.27 5.70 24.03
N ASN A 239 -15.68 6.88 24.53
CA ASN A 239 -15.72 7.20 25.96
C ASN A 239 -14.36 7.15 26.68
N GLY A 240 -13.25 7.32 25.96
CA GLY A 240 -11.90 7.28 26.55
C GLY A 240 -11.46 5.86 26.93
N LYS A 241 -12.02 4.84 26.27
CA LYS A 241 -11.79 3.42 26.57
C LYS A 241 -11.46 2.63 25.31
N GLY A 242 -10.74 1.54 25.48
CA GLY A 242 -10.47 0.55 24.45
C GLY A 242 -10.32 -0.85 25.06
N PHE A 243 -10.25 -1.86 24.20
CA PHE A 243 -10.05 -3.25 24.58
C PHE A 243 -8.77 -3.78 23.96
N VAL A 244 -7.97 -4.47 24.76
CA VAL A 244 -6.72 -5.12 24.32
C VAL A 244 -6.70 -6.55 24.82
N TRP A 245 -5.94 -7.40 24.16
CA TRP A 245 -5.78 -8.77 24.58
C TRP A 245 -4.88 -8.84 25.81
N GLY A 246 -5.34 -9.53 26.87
CA GLY A 246 -4.74 -9.44 28.20
C GLY A 246 -3.36 -10.07 28.33
N GLU A 247 -2.94 -10.92 27.39
CA GLU A 247 -1.58 -11.50 27.39
C GLU A 247 -0.50 -10.50 26.98
N HIS A 248 -0.89 -9.41 26.31
CA HIS A 248 0.00 -8.29 25.95
C HIS A 248 0.15 -7.26 27.08
N LEU A 249 -0.42 -7.56 28.26
CA LEU A 249 -0.32 -6.73 29.45
C LEU A 249 0.46 -7.48 30.54
N GLU A 250 1.45 -6.80 31.13
CA GLU A 250 2.21 -7.34 32.26
C GLU A 250 1.31 -7.47 33.48
N ARG A 251 1.03 -8.69 33.95
CA ARG A 251 0.16 -8.90 35.11
C ARG A 251 0.84 -8.32 36.36
N PRO A 252 0.21 -7.37 37.06
CA PRO A 252 0.79 -6.82 38.27
C PRO A 252 0.67 -7.84 39.43
N GLY A 253 1.73 -8.63 39.63
CA GLY A 253 1.88 -9.54 40.77
C GLY A 253 2.31 -10.99 40.47
N GLN A 254 3.04 -11.26 39.38
CA GLN A 254 3.79 -12.51 39.20
C GLN A 254 5.29 -12.28 39.33
#